data_AF-A0A0C2FN22-F1
#
_entry.id   AF-A0A0C2FN22-F1
#
_cell.length_a   1.000
_cell.length_b   1.000
_cell.length_c   1.000
_cell.angle_alpha   90.00
_cell.angle_beta   90.00
_cell.angle_gamma   90.00
#
_symmetry.space_group_name_H-M   'P 1'
#
loop_
_entity.id
_entity.type
_entity.pdbx_description
1 polymer ?
#
loop_
_entity_poly.entity_id
_entity_poly.type
_entity_poly.pdbx_seq_one_letter_code
_entity_poly.pdbx_strand_id
1 'polypeptide(L)'
;MLRLVVVCSALVSSAFAGAFTDMNCTNGDSTTPKFVATATICEDKYATATCAQLFGTAVVAEGTTDRDAKCNTDANGISEDVKQLAISTCPKSCGYCCESAEYKCANKQCEIHIHTFSRHCPPRRVSRIFI
;
A
#
# COMPACT_ATOMS: atom_id res chain seq x y z
N MET A 1 53.68 24.74 -14.04
CA MET A 1 53.40 23.50 -14.80
C MET A 1 52.21 22.82 -14.14
N LEU A 2 51.04 23.00 -14.75
CA LEU A 2 49.71 22.65 -14.23
C LEU A 2 49.42 21.18 -14.53
N ARG A 3 49.28 20.32 -13.50
CA ARG A 3 48.78 18.94 -13.68
C ARG A 3 47.32 18.89 -13.29
N LEU A 4 46.45 18.96 -14.29
CA LEU A 4 45.01 18.68 -14.21
C LEU A 4 44.83 17.19 -13.87
N VAL A 5 44.65 16.89 -12.59
CA VAL A 5 44.17 15.57 -12.16
C VAL A 5 42.66 15.58 -12.37
N VAL A 6 42.23 15.09 -13.54
CA VAL A 6 40.81 14.84 -13.83
C VAL A 6 40.38 13.64 -13.01
N VAL A 7 39.82 13.89 -11.83
CA VAL A 7 39.13 12.87 -11.02
C VAL A 7 37.75 12.68 -11.65
N CYS A 8 37.63 11.69 -12.54
CA CYS A 8 36.32 11.19 -12.97
C CYS A 8 35.67 10.44 -11.80
N SER A 9 35.01 11.19 -10.92
CA SER A 9 34.08 10.64 -9.93
C SER A 9 32.86 10.09 -10.68
N ALA A 10 32.96 8.86 -11.17
CA ALA A 10 31.80 8.10 -11.62
C ALA A 10 30.91 7.89 -10.40
N LEU A 11 29.94 8.78 -10.21
CA LEU A 11 28.77 8.56 -9.38
C LEU A 11 28.03 7.38 -10.00
N VAL A 12 28.40 6.16 -9.60
CA VAL A 12 27.57 4.99 -9.83
C VAL A 12 26.35 5.22 -8.94
N SER A 13 25.33 5.85 -9.52
CA SER A 13 23.97 5.79 -9.00
C SER A 13 23.58 4.33 -9.02
N SER A 14 23.88 3.60 -7.95
CA SER A 14 23.23 2.33 -7.67
C SER A 14 21.77 2.67 -7.47
N ALA A 15 21.00 2.65 -8.57
CA ALA A 15 19.57 2.54 -8.52
C ALA A 15 19.30 1.22 -7.80
N PHE A 16 19.15 1.30 -6.48
CA PHE A 16 18.43 0.28 -5.76
C PHE A 16 17.04 0.31 -6.38
N ALA A 17 16.76 -0.61 -7.31
CA ALA A 17 15.42 -1.13 -7.43
C ALA A 17 15.12 -1.67 -6.04
N GLY A 18 14.56 -0.81 -5.18
CA GLY A 18 14.31 -1.13 -3.79
C GLY A 18 13.42 -2.35 -3.80
N ALA A 19 13.96 -3.48 -3.35
CA ALA A 19 13.16 -4.67 -3.18
C ALA A 19 11.99 -4.28 -2.27
N PHE A 20 10.77 -4.56 -2.71
CA PHE A 20 9.60 -4.31 -1.88
C PHE A 20 9.78 -5.06 -0.57
N THR A 21 9.72 -4.35 0.55
CA THR A 21 9.77 -4.89 1.90
C THR A 21 8.57 -5.80 2.17
N ASP A 22 7.46 -5.51 1.51
CA ASP A 22 6.23 -6.30 1.57
C ASP A 22 5.64 -6.56 0.17
N MET A 23 5.64 -7.83 -0.23
CA MET A 23 5.13 -8.29 -1.52
C MET A 23 3.60 -8.42 -1.58
N ASN A 24 2.88 -8.09 -0.50
CA ASN A 24 1.42 -8.04 -0.54
C ASN A 24 0.91 -6.98 -1.53
N CYS A 25 -0.12 -7.32 -2.31
CA CYS A 25 -0.64 -6.49 -3.40
C CYS A 25 0.39 -6.13 -4.49
N THR A 26 1.37 -6.99 -4.74
CA THR A 26 2.31 -6.85 -5.86
C THR A 26 2.10 -7.92 -6.93
N ASN A 27 2.74 -7.75 -8.08
CA ASN A 27 2.75 -8.73 -9.18
C ASN A 27 3.49 -10.04 -8.85
N GLY A 28 4.12 -10.15 -7.67
CA GLY A 28 4.89 -11.34 -7.26
C GLY A 28 6.23 -11.51 -7.99
N ASP A 29 6.67 -10.52 -8.76
CA ASP A 29 7.98 -10.51 -9.40
C ASP A 29 9.03 -9.97 -8.42
N SER A 30 10.03 -10.77 -8.09
CA SER A 30 11.12 -10.39 -7.19
C SER A 30 12.19 -9.51 -7.84
N THR A 31 12.19 -9.40 -9.17
CA THR A 31 13.16 -8.62 -9.96
C THR A 31 12.61 -7.27 -10.37
N THR A 32 11.32 -7.21 -10.72
CA THR A 32 10.60 -5.97 -11.03
C THR A 32 9.29 -5.88 -10.25
N PRO A 33 9.36 -5.79 -8.90
CA PRO A 33 8.16 -5.71 -8.09
C PRO A 33 7.40 -4.42 -8.42
N LYS A 34 6.11 -4.57 -8.68
CA LYS A 34 5.18 -3.47 -8.86
C LYS A 34 3.88 -3.75 -8.16
N PHE A 35 3.20 -2.69 -7.73
CA PHE A 35 1.83 -2.79 -7.24
C PHE A 35 0.89 -3.32 -8.33
N VAL A 36 -0.02 -4.24 -7.97
CA VAL A 36 -1.12 -4.58 -8.88
C VAL A 36 -2.18 -3.47 -8.87
N ALA A 37 -2.93 -3.31 -9.95
CA ALA A 37 -4.03 -2.34 -10.03
C ALA A 37 -5.03 -2.41 -8.84
N THR A 38 -5.21 -3.58 -8.23
CA THR A 38 -6.07 -3.75 -7.05
C THR A 38 -5.46 -3.24 -5.74
N ALA A 39 -4.18 -2.82 -5.73
CA ALA A 39 -3.51 -2.26 -4.56
C ALA A 39 -4.03 -0.85 -4.20
N THR A 40 -4.56 -0.11 -5.17
CA THR A 40 -5.01 1.28 -5.03
C THR A 40 -6.43 1.52 -5.53
N ILE A 41 -7.19 0.45 -5.79
CA ILE A 41 -8.55 0.52 -6.36
C ILE A 41 -9.60 1.03 -5.35
N CYS A 42 -9.31 0.91 -4.06
CA CYS A 42 -10.18 1.37 -2.99
C CYS A 42 -9.91 2.83 -2.65
N GLU A 43 -10.76 3.42 -1.79
CA GLU A 43 -10.58 4.77 -1.27
C GLU A 43 -10.11 4.73 0.19
N ASP A 44 -9.30 5.72 0.57
CA ASP A 44 -8.91 5.91 1.96
C ASP A 44 -10.13 6.26 2.83
N LYS A 45 -10.09 5.86 4.11
CA LYS A 45 -11.12 6.24 5.07
C LYS A 45 -10.97 7.71 5.48
N TYR A 46 -9.73 8.17 5.60
CA TYR A 46 -9.39 9.56 5.87
C TYR A 46 -9.01 10.32 4.60
N ALA A 47 -9.00 11.65 4.68
CA ALA A 47 -8.51 12.48 3.59
C ALA A 47 -7.04 12.16 3.29
N THR A 48 -6.63 12.27 2.03
CA THR A 48 -5.26 11.99 1.59
C THR A 48 -4.21 12.77 2.39
N ALA A 49 -4.51 14.02 2.77
CA ALA A 49 -3.63 14.81 3.62
C ALA A 49 -3.40 14.17 4.99
N THR A 50 -4.44 13.63 5.63
CA THR A 50 -4.35 12.91 6.92
C THR A 50 -3.57 11.61 6.76
N CYS A 51 -3.86 10.84 5.72
CA CYS A 51 -3.11 9.61 5.42
C CYS A 51 -1.63 9.91 5.15
N ALA A 52 -1.32 11.03 4.49
CA ALA A 52 0.05 11.45 4.27
C ALA A 52 0.78 11.86 5.56
N GLN A 53 0.08 12.44 6.53
CA GLN A 53 0.66 12.72 7.85
C GLN A 53 0.95 11.43 8.64
N LEU A 54 0.02 10.46 8.59
CA LEU A 54 0.12 9.21 9.33
C LEU A 54 1.15 8.25 8.72
N PHE A 55 1.06 8.05 7.41
CA PHE A 55 1.76 7.00 6.68
C PHE A 55 2.77 7.52 5.66
N GLY A 56 2.91 8.83 5.49
CA GLY A 56 3.92 9.41 4.60
C GLY A 56 3.51 9.42 3.13
N THR A 57 4.40 8.99 2.25
CA THR A 57 4.15 9.12 0.79
C THR A 57 3.17 8.06 0.32
N ALA A 58 2.10 8.50 -0.35
CA ALA A 58 1.13 7.59 -0.93
C ALA A 58 1.74 6.78 -2.08
N VAL A 59 1.40 5.50 -2.15
CA VAL A 59 1.79 4.63 -3.27
C VAL A 59 1.13 5.05 -4.57
N VAL A 60 1.74 4.67 -5.68
CA VAL A 60 1.21 4.87 -7.03
C VAL A 60 0.78 3.53 -7.61
N ALA A 61 -0.38 3.49 -8.26
CA ALA A 61 -0.86 2.32 -8.98
C ALA A 61 0.18 1.85 -10.01
N GLU A 62 0.46 0.54 -10.07
CA GLU A 62 1.51 -0.03 -10.94
C GLU A 62 2.91 0.60 -10.72
N GLY A 63 3.10 1.32 -9.61
CA GLY A 63 4.37 1.91 -9.23
C GLY A 63 5.39 0.84 -8.85
N THR A 64 6.65 1.13 -9.12
CA THR A 64 7.82 0.29 -8.81
C THR A 64 8.58 0.79 -7.57
N THR A 65 7.99 1.71 -6.83
CA THR A 65 8.53 2.25 -5.58
C THR A 65 7.76 1.60 -4.44
N ASP A 66 8.48 1.02 -3.47
CA ASP A 66 7.84 0.43 -2.30
C ASP A 66 7.03 1.47 -1.50
N ARG A 67 6.08 0.99 -0.71
CA ARG A 67 5.32 1.80 0.22
C ARG A 67 6.23 2.43 1.27
N ASP A 68 5.77 3.54 1.84
CA ASP A 68 6.48 4.17 2.96
C ASP A 68 6.60 3.17 4.13
N ALA A 69 7.76 3.16 4.80
CA ALA A 69 8.00 2.27 5.93
C ALA A 69 6.92 2.42 7.02
N LYS A 70 6.33 3.61 7.17
CA LYS A 70 5.23 3.84 8.13
C LYS A 70 3.99 3.01 7.86
N CYS A 71 3.80 2.49 6.64
CA CYS A 71 2.66 1.65 6.29
C CYS A 71 2.72 0.24 6.90
N ASN A 72 3.91 -0.24 7.25
CA ASN A 72 4.12 -1.63 7.68
C ASN A 72 5.17 -1.79 8.79
N THR A 73 5.83 -0.72 9.21
CA THR A 73 6.96 -0.74 10.14
C THR A 73 6.67 0.16 11.35
N ASP A 74 7.01 -0.30 12.55
CA ASP A 74 7.04 0.48 13.79
C ASP A 74 8.50 0.72 14.27
N ALA A 75 8.67 1.22 15.50
CA ALA A 75 9.98 1.48 16.09
C ALA A 75 10.89 0.24 16.22
N ASN A 76 10.33 -0.97 16.13
CA ASN A 76 11.01 -2.26 16.29
C ASN A 76 11.12 -3.05 14.97
N GLY A 77 10.53 -2.58 13.87
CA GLY A 77 10.58 -3.24 12.56
C GLY A 77 9.20 -3.49 11.96
N ILE A 78 9.09 -4.47 11.04
CA ILE A 78 7.81 -4.80 10.38
C ILE A 78 6.80 -5.23 11.45
N SER A 79 5.67 -4.54 11.51
CA SER A 79 4.63 -4.70 12.53
C SER A 79 3.28 -4.94 11.88
N GLU A 80 2.69 -6.10 12.16
CA GLU A 80 1.40 -6.49 11.60
C GLU A 80 0.27 -5.56 12.10
N ASP A 81 0.37 -5.03 13.32
CA ASP A 81 -0.61 -4.09 13.86
C ASP A 81 -0.64 -2.77 13.08
N VAL A 82 0.53 -2.25 12.71
CA VAL A 82 0.65 -1.05 11.86
C VAL A 82 0.07 -1.32 10.48
N LYS A 83 0.35 -2.50 9.93
CA LYS A 83 -0.21 -2.91 8.65
C LYS A 83 -1.73 -3.03 8.69
N GLN A 84 -2.31 -3.64 9.73
CA GLN A 84 -3.77 -3.70 9.92
C GLN A 84 -4.39 -2.31 10.10
N LEU A 85 -3.69 -1.40 10.77
CA LEU A 85 -4.11 0.00 10.86
C LEU A 85 -4.11 0.67 9.49
N ALA A 86 -3.05 0.49 8.69
CA ALA A 86 -2.97 1.01 7.33
C ALA A 86 -4.08 0.44 6.43
N ILE A 87 -4.32 -0.88 6.48
CA ILE A 87 -5.41 -1.56 5.74
C ILE A 87 -6.78 -0.97 6.10
N SER A 88 -7.02 -0.67 7.38
CA SER A 88 -8.34 -0.22 7.86
C SER A 88 -8.59 1.29 7.73
N THR A 89 -7.53 2.10 7.65
CA THR A 89 -7.63 3.57 7.66
C THR A 89 -7.22 4.21 6.35
N CYS A 90 -6.09 3.80 5.76
CA CYS A 90 -5.52 4.38 4.56
C CYS A 90 -5.01 3.31 3.57
N PRO A 91 -5.86 2.34 3.17
CA PRO A 91 -5.44 1.24 2.31
C PRO A 91 -5.00 1.68 0.91
N LYS A 92 -5.54 2.79 0.37
CA LYS A 92 -5.14 3.31 -0.94
C LYS A 92 -3.77 3.97 -0.85
N SER A 93 -3.57 4.81 0.16
CA SER A 93 -2.29 5.48 0.39
C SER A 93 -1.16 4.49 0.65
N CYS A 94 -1.42 3.38 1.34
CA CYS A 94 -0.41 2.36 1.65
C CYS A 94 -0.35 1.18 0.65
N GLY A 95 -1.20 1.13 -0.37
CA GLY A 95 -1.16 0.07 -1.38
C GLY A 95 -1.66 -1.28 -0.87
N TYR A 96 -2.62 -1.26 0.06
CA TYR A 96 -3.18 -2.42 0.73
C TYR A 96 -4.65 -2.67 0.40
N CYS A 97 -5.19 -2.02 -0.64
CA CYS A 97 -6.58 -2.24 -1.04
C CYS A 97 -6.87 -3.72 -1.31
N CYS A 98 -5.95 -4.50 -1.86
CA CYS A 98 -6.17 -5.94 -2.08
C CYS A 98 -6.33 -6.74 -0.78
N GLU A 99 -5.78 -6.25 0.33
CA GLU A 99 -5.86 -6.86 1.66
C GLU A 99 -7.04 -6.33 2.47
N SER A 100 -7.68 -5.24 2.03
CA SER A 100 -8.86 -4.71 2.68
C SER A 100 -10.02 -5.68 2.58
N ALA A 101 -10.83 -5.79 3.63
CA ALA A 101 -11.88 -6.80 3.72
C ALA A 101 -12.95 -6.71 2.61
N GLU A 102 -13.09 -5.55 1.96
CA GLU A 102 -13.98 -5.35 0.81
C GLU A 102 -13.48 -5.99 -0.49
N TYR A 103 -12.15 -6.11 -0.65
CA TYR A 103 -11.50 -6.59 -1.89
C TYR A 103 -10.73 -7.91 -1.70
N LYS A 104 -10.36 -8.26 -0.46
CA LYS A 104 -9.75 -9.54 -0.08
C LYS A 104 -10.76 -10.69 -0.09
N CYS A 105 -12.06 -10.40 -0.02
CA CYS A 105 -13.12 -11.37 -0.27
C CYS A 105 -13.13 -11.74 -1.76
N ALA A 106 -12.30 -12.69 -2.13
CA ALA A 106 -12.29 -13.31 -3.45
C ALA A 106 -13.69 -13.86 -3.77
N ASN A 107 -14.49 -13.11 -4.52
CA ASN A 107 -15.45 -13.48 -5.58
C ASN A 107 -16.23 -14.82 -5.50
N LYS A 108 -16.33 -15.51 -4.35
CA LYS A 108 -16.91 -16.86 -4.21
C LYS A 108 -17.70 -17.08 -2.92
N GLN A 109 -17.89 -16.08 -2.05
CA GLN A 109 -18.77 -16.18 -0.87
C GLN A 109 -19.32 -14.80 -0.47
N CYS A 110 -20.03 -14.15 -1.39
CA CYS A 110 -21.12 -13.26 -0.99
C CYS A 110 -22.44 -14.04 -1.14
N GLU A 111 -22.50 -15.25 -0.58
CA GLU A 111 -23.79 -15.90 -0.40
C GLU A 111 -24.45 -15.24 0.80
N ILE A 112 -25.54 -14.55 0.50
CA ILE A 112 -26.33 -13.72 1.39
C ILE A 112 -26.97 -14.62 2.46
N HIS A 113 -26.35 -14.73 3.63
CA HIS A 113 -27.01 -15.29 4.82
C HIS A 113 -27.52 -14.15 5.71
N ILE A 114 -28.83 -13.89 5.62
CA ILE A 114 -29.58 -12.75 6.19
C ILE A 114 -29.62 -12.72 7.74
N HIS A 115 -28.99 -13.66 8.46
CA HIS A 115 -29.29 -13.86 9.89
C HIS A 115 -28.19 -13.53 10.91
N THR A 116 -27.02 -13.02 10.53
CA THR A 116 -26.03 -12.63 11.57
C THR A 116 -25.20 -11.42 11.17
N PHE A 117 -25.57 -10.28 11.74
CA PHE A 117 -24.82 -9.02 11.72
C PHE A 117 -23.57 -9.15 12.60
N SER A 118 -22.55 -9.88 12.16
CA SER A 118 -21.21 -9.76 12.74
C SER A 118 -20.12 -10.20 11.75
N ARG A 119 -19.50 -9.19 11.12
CA ARG A 119 -18.07 -9.10 10.76
C ARG A 119 -17.51 -10.30 9.99
N HIS A 120 -17.36 -10.23 8.66
CA HIS A 120 -16.01 -10.07 8.07
C HIS A 120 -15.99 -9.47 6.64
N CYS A 121 -17.07 -8.86 6.18
CA CYS A 121 -17.08 -8.09 4.93
C CYS A 121 -17.74 -6.74 5.25
N PRO A 122 -17.05 -5.59 5.16
CA PRO A 122 -17.69 -4.30 5.38
C PRO A 122 -18.80 -4.15 4.34
N PRO A 123 -20.04 -3.82 4.75
CA PRO A 123 -21.05 -3.47 3.78
C PRO A 123 -20.52 -2.23 3.03
N ARG A 124 -20.48 -2.34 1.70
CA ARG A 124 -20.33 -1.21 0.77
C ARG A 124 -20.94 0.02 1.41
N ARG A 125 -20.20 1.11 1.52
CA ARG A 125 -20.76 2.42 1.91
C ARG A 125 -22.06 2.61 1.15
N VAL A 126 -23.18 2.43 1.83
CA VAL A 126 -24.47 2.90 1.38
C VAL A 126 -24.33 4.40 1.45
N SER A 127 -23.95 4.99 0.32
CA SER A 127 -23.95 6.43 0.19
C SER A 127 -25.37 6.89 0.51
N ARG A 128 -25.47 7.70 1.56
CA ARG A 128 -26.64 8.46 1.97
C ARG A 128 -27.60 8.74 0.81
N ILE A 129 -28.82 8.21 0.90
CA ILE A 129 -30.03 8.94 0.54
C ILE A 129 -30.98 8.76 1.72
N PHE A 130 -30.98 9.80 2.55
CA PHE A 130 -32.08 10.13 3.44
C PHE A 130 -32.87 11.17 2.66
N ILE A 131 -33.89 10.75 1.93
CA ILE A 131 -35.05 11.56 1.53
C ILE A 131 -36.25 10.61 1.49
#